data_AF-A0A226DVM7-F1
#
_entry.id   AF-A0A226DVM7-F1
#
_cell.length_a   1.000
_cell.length_b   1.000
_cell.length_c   1.000
_cell.angle_alpha   90.00
_cell.angle_beta   90.00
_cell.angle_gamma   90.00
#
_symmetry.space_group_name_H-M   'P 1'
#
loop_
_entity.id
_entity.type
_entity.pdbx_description
1 polymer ?
#
loop_
_entity_poly.entity_id
_entity_poly.type
_entity_poly.pdbx_seq_one_letter_code
_entity_poly.pdbx_strand_id
1 'polypeptide(L)'
;MSQNRRYSSHEVEQPFRKMLSYNGKDESISISDLGTFFAAIGYIYTPEQLKEYENYSNRLLGGRFPLDLIVKSLAFIDDAEELLKIHINALDQDKDGFIDESEFKTILITLRAHMGQGDYANVDYAQFVKEADTNKDGKISIDEAVEWFVKRGKGKK
;
A
#
# COMPACT_ATOMS: atom_id res chain seq x y z
N MET A 1 5.45 3.91 17.35
CA MET A 1 5.24 5.38 17.34
C MET A 1 5.80 5.88 16.03
N SER A 2 4.94 6.23 15.08
CA SER A 2 5.37 6.80 13.80
C SER A 2 5.99 8.17 14.08
N GLN A 3 7.30 8.31 13.88
CA GLN A 3 8.01 9.59 14.08
C GLN A 3 7.79 10.59 12.94
N ASN A 4 7.20 10.13 11.83
CA ASN A 4 6.95 10.95 10.64
C ASN A 4 5.61 11.68 10.75
N ARG A 5 5.61 12.96 10.35
CA ARG A 5 4.38 13.77 10.20
C ARG A 5 3.64 13.41 8.90
N ARG A 6 2.38 13.84 8.77
CA ARG A 6 1.70 13.88 7.46
C ARG A 6 2.43 14.86 6.54
N TYR A 7 2.56 14.49 5.27
CA TYR A 7 3.14 15.33 4.23
C TYR A 7 2.04 15.80 3.27
N SER A 8 2.09 17.06 2.87
CA SER A 8 1.18 17.57 1.85
C SER A 8 1.61 17.11 0.45
N SER A 9 0.65 16.97 -0.47
CA SER A 9 0.93 16.58 -1.86
C SER A 9 1.99 17.44 -2.50
N HIS A 10 1.95 18.76 -2.28
CA HIS A 10 2.92 19.69 -2.85
C HIS A 10 4.36 19.47 -2.31
N GLU A 11 4.51 19.15 -1.02
CA GLU A 11 5.82 18.83 -0.42
C GLU A 11 6.41 17.54 -0.96
N VAL A 12 5.56 16.61 -1.41
CA VAL A 12 5.95 15.33 -2.00
C VAL A 12 6.22 15.44 -3.49
N GLU A 13 5.32 16.07 -4.25
CA GLU A 13 5.39 16.19 -5.70
C GLU A 13 6.65 16.90 -6.18
N GLN A 14 7.04 17.99 -5.50
CA GLN A 14 8.22 18.77 -5.90
C GLN A 14 9.52 17.96 -5.90
N PRO A 15 9.93 17.29 -4.80
CA PRO A 15 11.11 16.43 -4.81
C PRO A 15 10.90 15.19 -5.67
N PHE A 16 9.69 14.62 -5.72
CA PHE A 16 9.41 13.42 -6.52
C PHE A 16 9.68 13.65 -8.02
N ARG A 17 9.19 14.77 -8.59
CA ARG A 17 9.43 15.14 -10.01
C ARG A 17 10.88 15.50 -10.32
N LYS A 18 11.71 15.75 -9.29
CA LYS A 18 13.14 16.02 -9.44
C LYS A 18 14.00 14.75 -9.40
N MET A 19 13.41 13.59 -9.12
CA MET A 19 14.13 12.31 -9.10
C MET A 19 14.60 11.94 -10.51
N LEU A 20 15.79 11.33 -10.60
CA LEU A 20 16.44 11.02 -11.88
C LEU A 20 15.65 9.99 -12.70
N SER A 21 15.02 9.05 -12.02
CA SER A 21 14.21 7.96 -12.59
C SER A 21 12.74 8.35 -12.79
N TYR A 22 12.37 9.61 -12.55
CA TYR A 22 11.00 10.08 -12.77
C TYR A 22 10.58 9.92 -14.23
N ASN A 23 9.48 9.21 -14.44
CA ASN A 23 8.84 9.05 -15.74
C ASN A 23 7.59 9.92 -15.78
N GLY A 24 7.59 10.94 -16.63
CA GLY A 24 6.46 11.87 -16.77
C GLY A 24 5.25 11.31 -17.53
N LYS A 25 5.32 10.12 -18.14
CA LYS A 25 4.15 9.48 -18.77
C LYS A 25 3.27 8.77 -17.76
N ASP A 26 3.89 8.03 -16.84
CA ASP A 26 3.23 7.22 -15.83
C ASP A 26 3.33 7.83 -14.43
N GLU A 27 3.87 9.06 -14.34
CA GLU A 27 4.18 9.80 -13.11
C GLU A 27 4.77 8.91 -12.02
N SER A 28 5.83 8.14 -12.33
CA SER A 28 6.40 7.15 -11.42
C SER A 28 7.92 7.26 -11.29
N ILE A 29 8.48 6.90 -10.14
CA ILE A 29 9.93 6.80 -9.90
C ILE A 29 10.34 5.34 -9.69
N SER A 30 11.61 5.02 -9.96
CA SER A 30 12.19 3.72 -9.62
C SER A 30 12.42 3.60 -8.10
N ILE A 31 12.34 2.37 -7.57
CA ILE A 31 12.74 2.09 -6.19
C ILE A 31 14.16 2.59 -5.86
N SER A 32 15.07 2.59 -6.84
CA SER A 32 16.44 3.06 -6.67
C SER A 32 16.53 4.53 -6.21
N ASP A 33 15.55 5.36 -6.59
CA ASP A 33 15.49 6.77 -6.18
C ASP A 33 14.62 6.99 -4.94
N LEU A 34 13.91 5.96 -4.44
CA LEU A 34 13.01 6.11 -3.30
C LEU A 34 13.77 6.56 -2.04
N GLY A 35 14.98 6.04 -1.80
CA GLY A 35 15.82 6.46 -0.69
C GLY A 35 16.24 7.93 -0.79
N THR A 36 16.64 8.37 -1.99
CA THR A 36 16.98 9.78 -2.28
C THR A 36 15.76 10.68 -2.08
N PHE A 37 14.59 10.22 -2.52
CA PHE A 37 13.32 10.91 -2.34
C PHE A 37 12.96 11.06 -0.86
N PHE A 38 13.00 9.97 -0.08
CA PHE A 38 12.74 10.02 1.35
C PHE A 38 13.71 10.92 2.11
N ALA A 39 15.00 10.90 1.75
CA ALA A 39 15.96 11.85 2.30
C ALA A 39 15.61 13.31 1.95
N ALA A 40 15.14 13.58 0.73
CA ALA A 40 14.77 14.92 0.28
C ALA A 40 13.56 15.52 1.04
N ILE A 41 12.58 14.68 1.40
CA ILE A 41 11.42 15.11 2.20
C ILE A 41 11.65 15.01 3.72
N GLY A 42 12.81 14.53 4.16
CA GLY A 42 13.13 14.33 5.58
C GLY A 42 12.36 13.17 6.23
N TYR A 43 11.95 12.18 5.44
CA TYR A 43 11.25 11.00 5.90
C TYR A 43 12.19 10.06 6.67
N ILE A 44 11.84 9.70 7.89
CA ILE A 44 12.62 8.80 8.74
C ILE A 44 12.17 7.36 8.47
N TYR A 45 13.11 6.50 8.07
CA TYR A 45 12.85 5.09 7.80
C TYR A 45 14.02 4.23 8.27
N THR A 46 13.75 2.95 8.54
CA THR A 46 14.81 1.96 8.81
C THR A 46 15.24 1.25 7.52
N PRO A 47 16.47 0.70 7.45
CA PRO A 47 16.91 -0.10 6.30
C PRO A 47 15.98 -1.27 5.99
N GLU A 48 15.37 -1.87 7.00
CA GLU A 48 14.40 -2.96 6.85
C GLU A 48 13.13 -2.46 6.16
N GLN A 49 12.61 -1.30 6.56
CA GLN A 49 11.44 -0.69 5.91
C GLN A 49 11.72 -0.37 4.44
N LEU A 50 12.90 0.16 4.12
CA LEU A 50 13.28 0.45 2.73
C LEU A 50 13.33 -0.84 1.90
N LYS A 51 13.88 -1.92 2.46
CA LYS A 51 13.95 -3.23 1.81
C LYS A 51 12.56 -3.84 1.57
N GLU A 52 11.62 -3.64 2.50
CA GLU A 52 10.24 -4.07 2.30
C GLU A 52 9.55 -3.27 1.18
N TYR A 53 9.76 -1.95 1.11
CA TYR A 53 9.30 -1.16 -0.03
C TYR A 53 9.92 -1.60 -1.36
N GLU A 54 11.19 -1.99 -1.36
CA GLU A 54 11.84 -2.55 -2.54
C GLU A 54 11.22 -3.87 -2.98
N ASN A 55 11.01 -4.79 -2.03
CA ASN A 55 10.35 -6.07 -2.30
C ASN A 55 8.93 -5.87 -2.82
N TYR A 56 8.18 -4.95 -2.21
CA TYR A 56 6.83 -4.56 -2.60
C TYR A 56 6.82 -4.01 -4.03
N SER A 57 7.66 -3.01 -4.33
CA SER A 57 7.76 -2.39 -5.65
C SER A 57 8.13 -3.39 -6.74
N ASN A 58 9.19 -4.17 -6.52
CA ASN A 58 9.71 -5.10 -7.51
C ASN A 58 8.74 -6.23 -7.82
N ARG A 59 7.99 -6.70 -6.82
CA ARG A 59 7.01 -7.78 -7.03
C ARG A 59 5.72 -7.29 -7.65
N LEU A 60 5.27 -6.07 -7.30
CA LEU A 60 3.86 -5.68 -7.45
C LEU A 60 3.64 -4.48 -8.34
N LEU A 61 4.65 -3.60 -8.45
CA LEU A 61 4.58 -2.38 -9.25
C LEU A 61 5.66 -2.35 -10.34
N GLY A 62 6.24 -3.51 -10.69
CA GLY A 62 7.30 -3.62 -11.68
C GLY A 62 8.56 -2.82 -11.35
N GLY A 63 8.84 -2.61 -10.06
CA GLY A 63 10.00 -1.85 -9.56
C GLY A 63 9.83 -0.33 -9.59
N ARG A 64 8.61 0.17 -9.80
CA ARG A 64 8.32 1.61 -9.86
C ARG A 64 7.22 2.00 -8.88
N PHE A 65 7.31 3.20 -8.31
CA PHE A 65 6.26 3.77 -7.47
C PHE A 65 5.53 4.89 -8.20
N PRO A 66 4.20 4.80 -8.37
CA PRO A 66 3.39 5.91 -8.85
C PRO A 66 3.39 7.08 -7.84
N LEU A 67 3.39 8.31 -8.37
CA LEU A 67 3.32 9.54 -7.58
C LEU A 67 2.08 9.59 -6.69
N ASP A 68 0.93 9.25 -7.28
CA ASP A 68 -0.36 9.24 -6.57
C ASP A 68 -0.34 8.31 -5.34
N LEU A 69 0.30 7.14 -5.46
CA LEU A 69 0.49 6.21 -4.36
C LEU A 69 1.37 6.81 -3.25
N ILE A 70 2.51 7.40 -3.59
CA ILE A 70 3.40 8.02 -2.59
C ILE A 70 2.73 9.21 -1.90
N VAL A 71 2.08 10.08 -2.67
CA VAL A 71 1.36 11.26 -2.15
C VAL A 71 0.30 10.85 -1.16
N LYS A 72 -0.56 9.90 -1.54
CA LYS A 72 -1.63 9.41 -0.66
C LYS A 72 -1.05 8.71 0.57
N SER A 73 -0.08 7.82 0.42
CA SER A 73 0.54 7.11 1.55
C SER A 73 1.18 8.06 2.57
N LEU A 74 1.84 9.12 2.11
CA LEU A 74 2.46 10.10 3.01
C LEU A 74 1.46 11.10 3.62
N ALA A 75 0.34 11.37 2.93
CA ALA A 75 -0.73 12.22 3.45
C ALA A 75 -1.51 11.56 4.60
N PHE A 76 -1.64 10.23 4.56
CA PHE A 76 -2.40 9.44 5.53
C PHE A 76 -1.52 8.54 6.40
N ILE A 77 -0.23 8.86 6.56
CA ILE A 77 0.74 7.96 7.20
C ILE A 77 0.44 7.53 8.65
N ASP A 78 -0.32 8.34 9.37
CA ASP A 78 -0.80 8.09 10.73
C ASP A 78 -2.20 7.45 10.78
N ASP A 79 -2.84 7.29 9.62
CA ASP A 79 -4.15 6.65 9.46
C ASP A 79 -3.98 5.28 8.82
N ALA A 80 -3.96 4.25 9.67
CA ALA A 80 -3.80 2.87 9.24
C ALA A 80 -4.90 2.39 8.28
N GLU A 81 -6.13 2.90 8.42
CA GLU A 81 -7.28 2.51 7.62
C GLU A 81 -7.23 3.13 6.22
N GLU A 82 -6.86 4.41 6.13
CA GLU A 82 -6.64 5.06 4.84
C GLU A 82 -5.39 4.51 4.13
N LEU A 83 -4.29 4.27 4.86
CA LEU A 83 -3.13 3.59 4.29
C LEU A 83 -3.51 2.24 3.67
N LEU A 84 -4.32 1.46 4.38
CA LEU A 84 -4.78 0.18 3.88
C LEU A 84 -5.55 0.32 2.56
N LYS A 85 -6.51 1.26 2.48
CA LYS A 85 -7.25 1.55 1.24
C LYS A 85 -6.32 1.89 0.08
N ILE A 86 -5.34 2.76 0.35
CA ILE A 86 -4.38 3.22 -0.65
C ILE A 86 -3.55 2.04 -1.20
N HIS A 87 -3.07 1.16 -0.32
CA HIS A 87 -2.28 0.00 -0.73
C HIS A 87 -3.14 -1.05 -1.44
N ILE A 88 -4.37 -1.31 -0.98
CA ILE A 88 -5.28 -2.25 -1.65
C ILE A 88 -5.62 -1.75 -3.07
N ASN A 89 -5.94 -0.47 -3.23
CA ASN A 89 -6.21 0.12 -4.54
C ASN A 89 -4.97 0.12 -5.45
N ALA A 90 -3.77 0.27 -4.89
CA ALA A 90 -2.54 0.13 -5.68
C ALA A 90 -2.21 -1.32 -6.08
N LEU A 91 -2.83 -2.29 -5.44
CA LEU A 91 -2.66 -3.71 -5.72
C LEU A 91 -3.71 -4.28 -6.67
N ASP A 92 -4.82 -3.55 -6.88
CA ASP A 92 -5.75 -3.73 -7.99
C ASP A 92 -5.00 -3.42 -9.31
N GLN A 93 -4.35 -4.44 -9.87
CA GLN A 93 -3.44 -4.30 -11.00
C GLN A 93 -4.19 -4.13 -12.31
N ASP A 94 -5.35 -4.77 -12.44
CA ASP A 94 -6.21 -4.65 -13.61
C ASP A 94 -7.15 -3.44 -13.56
N LYS A 95 -7.22 -2.77 -12.39
CA LYS A 95 -8.06 -1.60 -12.11
C LYS A 95 -9.54 -1.89 -12.36
N ASP A 96 -9.94 -3.14 -12.14
CA ASP A 96 -11.32 -3.55 -12.29
C ASP A 96 -12.18 -3.18 -11.07
N GLY A 97 -11.53 -2.74 -9.97
CA GLY A 97 -12.17 -2.34 -8.72
C GLY A 97 -12.49 -3.50 -7.78
N PHE A 98 -12.06 -4.71 -8.12
CA PHE A 98 -12.25 -5.93 -7.37
C PHE A 98 -10.90 -6.55 -6.99
N ILE A 99 -10.93 -7.46 -6.01
CA ILE A 99 -9.75 -8.17 -5.52
C ILE A 99 -9.83 -9.62 -5.93
N ASP A 100 -8.88 -10.06 -6.76
CA ASP A 100 -8.73 -11.46 -7.13
C ASP A 100 -7.87 -12.28 -6.14
N GLU A 101 -7.74 -13.58 -6.37
CA GLU A 101 -6.94 -14.47 -5.49
C GLU A 101 -5.45 -14.09 -5.43
N SER A 102 -4.89 -13.62 -6.55
CA SER A 102 -3.48 -13.23 -6.69
C SER A 102 -3.21 -11.92 -5.95
N GLU A 103 -4.11 -10.96 -6.10
CA GLU A 103 -4.09 -9.66 -5.43
C GLU A 103 -4.34 -9.83 -3.94
N PHE A 104 -5.26 -10.70 -3.53
CA PHE A 104 -5.48 -11.03 -2.12
C PHE A 104 -4.22 -11.57 -1.43
N LYS A 105 -3.55 -12.57 -2.03
CA LYS A 105 -2.29 -13.13 -1.49
C LYS A 105 -1.24 -12.04 -1.32
N THR A 106 -1.21 -11.11 -2.25
CA THR A 106 -0.31 -9.98 -2.26
C THR A 106 -0.63 -8.95 -1.16
N ILE A 107 -1.91 -8.61 -0.99
CA ILE A 107 -2.38 -7.72 0.08
C ILE A 107 -1.98 -8.29 1.44
N LEU A 108 -2.13 -9.61 1.65
CA LEU A 108 -1.72 -10.27 2.89
C LEU A 108 -0.22 -10.13 3.18
N ILE A 109 0.65 -10.20 2.17
CA ILE A 109 2.10 -10.01 2.33
C ILE A 109 2.38 -8.56 2.74
N THR A 110 1.78 -7.60 2.05
CA THR A 110 1.95 -6.15 2.29
C THR A 110 1.45 -5.78 3.69
N LEU A 111 0.28 -6.26 4.08
CA LEU A 111 -0.28 -6.06 5.40
C LEU A 111 0.59 -6.61 6.52
N ARG A 112 1.23 -7.76 6.30
CA ARG A 112 2.18 -8.31 7.27
C ARG A 112 3.42 -7.43 7.44
N ALA A 113 3.89 -6.79 6.37
CA ALA A 113 5.02 -5.86 6.42
C ALA A 113 4.67 -4.56 7.19
N HIS A 114 3.45 -4.05 7.04
CA HIS A 114 3.02 -2.78 7.65
C HIS A 114 2.36 -2.90 9.03
N MET A 115 1.60 -3.98 9.28
CA MET A 115 0.76 -4.14 10.48
C MET A 115 1.12 -5.35 11.34
N GLY A 116 2.12 -6.15 10.93
CA GLY A 116 2.61 -7.31 11.68
C GLY A 116 1.91 -8.64 11.36
N GLN A 117 2.50 -9.73 11.84
CA GLN A 117 2.22 -11.11 11.41
C GLN A 117 0.95 -11.75 12.03
N GLY A 118 0.20 -11.02 12.87
CA GLY A 118 -0.88 -11.55 13.73
C GLY A 118 -2.11 -12.10 12.99
N ASP A 119 -3.27 -11.44 13.13
CA ASP A 119 -4.60 -11.98 12.75
C ASP A 119 -4.85 -12.19 11.24
N TYR A 120 -3.85 -11.86 10.40
CA TYR A 120 -3.85 -12.08 8.94
C TYR A 120 -3.09 -13.35 8.52
N ALA A 121 -2.49 -14.08 9.47
CA ALA A 121 -1.92 -15.40 9.21
C ALA A 121 -3.04 -16.46 9.14
N ASN A 122 -3.07 -17.24 8.05
CA ASN A 122 -4.00 -18.37 7.80
C ASN A 122 -5.41 -18.02 7.28
N VAL A 123 -5.56 -16.95 6.51
CA VAL A 123 -6.83 -16.69 5.81
C VAL A 123 -6.68 -17.15 4.36
N ASP A 124 -7.47 -18.14 3.97
CA ASP A 124 -7.60 -18.56 2.58
C ASP A 124 -8.51 -17.62 1.80
N TYR A 125 -8.27 -17.49 0.49
CA TYR A 125 -9.09 -16.64 -0.38
C TYR A 125 -10.57 -17.03 -0.34
N ALA A 126 -10.90 -18.33 -0.29
CA ALA A 126 -12.29 -18.78 -0.17
C ALA A 126 -12.97 -18.33 1.14
N GLN A 127 -12.23 -18.26 2.24
CA GLN A 127 -12.74 -17.76 3.52
C GLN A 127 -12.87 -16.23 3.49
N PHE A 128 -11.87 -15.55 2.92
CA PHE A 128 -11.91 -14.11 2.70
C PHE A 128 -13.14 -13.73 1.87
N VAL A 129 -13.37 -14.37 0.73
CA VAL A 129 -14.53 -14.10 -0.12
C VAL A 129 -15.82 -14.31 0.65
N LYS A 130 -15.96 -15.44 1.36
CA LYS A 130 -17.17 -15.75 2.12
C LYS A 130 -17.48 -14.74 3.23
N GLU A 131 -16.45 -14.15 3.83
CA GLU A 131 -16.61 -13.21 4.95
C GLU A 131 -16.68 -11.74 4.49
N ALA A 132 -16.01 -11.38 3.40
CA ALA A 132 -15.94 -10.02 2.88
C ALA A 132 -17.03 -9.71 1.83
N ASP A 133 -17.53 -10.70 1.09
CA ASP A 133 -18.62 -10.57 0.10
C ASP A 133 -19.96 -10.31 0.80
N THR A 134 -20.23 -9.04 1.11
CA THR A 134 -21.43 -8.62 1.84
C THR A 134 -22.62 -8.48 0.90
N ASN A 135 -22.37 -8.05 -0.33
CA ASN A 135 -23.39 -7.84 -1.34
C ASN A 135 -23.79 -9.15 -2.08
N LYS A 136 -23.00 -10.22 -1.89
CA LYS A 136 -23.17 -11.57 -2.47
C LYS A 136 -23.10 -11.58 -4.00
N ASP A 137 -22.28 -10.72 -4.58
CA ASP A 137 -22.06 -10.66 -6.02
C ASP A 137 -21.00 -11.68 -6.50
N GLY A 138 -20.32 -12.35 -5.55
CA GLY A 138 -19.29 -13.35 -5.82
C GLY A 138 -17.92 -12.77 -6.15
N LYS A 139 -17.76 -11.45 -6.07
CA LYS A 139 -16.51 -10.71 -6.17
C LYS A 139 -16.29 -9.92 -4.87
N ILE A 140 -15.07 -9.44 -4.67
CA ILE A 140 -14.77 -8.60 -3.51
C ILE A 140 -14.37 -7.23 -4.00
N SER A 141 -15.21 -6.24 -3.71
CA SER A 141 -14.87 -4.85 -4.00
C SER A 141 -13.75 -4.36 -3.07
N ILE A 142 -13.03 -3.31 -3.50
CA ILE A 142 -11.99 -2.68 -2.65
C ILE A 142 -12.57 -2.26 -1.29
N ASP A 143 -13.79 -1.72 -1.26
CA ASP A 143 -14.45 -1.28 -0.03
C ASP A 143 -14.72 -2.46 0.92
N GLU A 144 -15.20 -3.59 0.39
CA GLU A 144 -15.43 -4.81 1.17
C GLU A 144 -14.14 -5.41 1.71
N ALA A 145 -13.08 -5.45 0.89
CA ALA A 145 -11.77 -5.90 1.30
C ALA A 145 -11.25 -5.05 2.48
N VAL A 146 -11.28 -3.73 2.33
CA VAL A 146 -10.85 -2.77 3.36
C VAL A 146 -11.66 -2.98 4.64
N GLU A 147 -12.99 -3.02 4.55
CA GLU A 147 -13.84 -3.18 5.73
C GLU A 147 -13.53 -4.49 6.47
N TRP A 148 -13.30 -5.57 5.72
CA TRP A 148 -12.92 -6.86 6.28
C TRP A 148 -11.56 -6.81 7.00
N PHE A 149 -10.54 -6.23 6.37
CA PHE A 149 -9.21 -6.08 6.96
C PHE A 149 -9.22 -5.17 8.19
N VAL A 150 -9.96 -4.05 8.14
CA VAL A 150 -10.14 -3.14 9.29
C VAL A 150 -10.84 -3.83 10.45
N LYS A 151 -11.91 -4.60 10.19
CA LYS A 151 -12.62 -5.38 11.21
C LYS A 151 -11.69 -6.39 11.87
N ARG A 152 -10.86 -7.08 11.08
CA ARG A 152 -9.94 -8.11 11.58
C ARG A 152 -8.74 -7.50 12.31
N GLY A 153 -8.20 -6.38 11.84
CA GLY A 153 -7.13 -5.63 12.51
C GLY A 153 -7.55 -4.95 13.82
N LYS A 154 -8.85 -4.63 13.99
CA LYS A 154 -9.44 -4.17 15.26
C LYS A 154 -9.76 -5.35 16.22
N GLY A 155 -9.52 -6.59 15.80
CA GLY A 155 -9.90 -7.81 16.50
C GLY A 155 -8.85 -8.37 17.47
N LYS A 156 -8.65 -7.66 18.60
CA LYS A 156 -8.42 -8.18 19.98
C LYS A 156 -7.86 -7.06 20.85
N LYS A 157 -8.77 -6.26 21.41
CA LYS A 157 -8.57 -5.75 22.77
C LYS A 157 -9.08 -6.80 23.76
#